data_AF-A0A1Q3D9M2-F1
#
_entry.id   AF-A0A1Q3D9M2-F1
#
_cell.length_a   1.000
_cell.length_b   1.000
_cell.length_c   1.000
_cell.angle_alpha   90.00
_cell.angle_beta   90.00
_cell.angle_gamma   90.00
#
_symmetry.space_group_name_H-M   'P 1'
#
loop_
_entity.id
_entity.type
_entity.pdbx_description
1 polymer ?
#
loop_
_entity_poly.entity_id
_entity_poly.type
_entity_poly.pdbx_seq_one_letter_code
_entity_poly.pdbx_strand_id
1 'polypeptide(L)'
;SITLDRHNYLIWGSQFLPILHATQLHGYTDGSIAYLQQQVAMSIDPTKLVSNLAYETWILSNQLLLSWIKATLFEPVMAQVVGVTTSGTVWNPLDCLFSSQSRARILQLCYQLQTIKKCNLIVDDY
;
A
#
# COMPACT_ATOMS: atom_id res chain seq x y z
N SER A 1 5.02 4.07 17.23
CA SER A 1 4.81 3.92 15.78
C SER A 1 4.63 2.45 15.48
N ILE A 2 3.66 2.07 14.65
CA ILE A 2 3.42 0.67 14.26
C ILE A 2 4.16 0.43 12.93
N THR A 3 5.23 -0.35 12.98
CA THR A 3 6.01 -0.74 11.80
C THR A 3 5.32 -1.93 11.12
N LEU A 4 5.10 -1.86 9.80
CA LEU A 4 4.50 -2.95 9.02
C LEU A 4 5.41 -4.18 9.04
N ASP A 5 4.86 -5.28 9.56
CA ASP A 5 5.40 -6.65 9.48
C ASP A 5 4.32 -7.56 8.86
N ARG A 6 4.70 -8.77 8.47
CA ARG A 6 3.85 -9.78 7.81
C ARG A 6 2.56 -10.14 8.56
N HIS A 7 2.45 -9.72 9.82
CA HIS A 7 1.37 -10.11 10.74
C HIS A 7 0.42 -8.98 11.12
N ASN A 8 0.72 -7.73 10.82
CA ASN A 8 0.00 -6.57 11.35
C ASN A 8 -0.61 -5.65 10.29
N TYR A 9 -0.67 -6.09 9.03
CA TYR A 9 -1.17 -5.30 7.92
C TYR A 9 -2.55 -4.68 8.15
N LEU A 10 -3.51 -5.42 8.71
CA LEU A 10 -4.85 -4.87 9.01
C LEU A 10 -4.79 -3.70 10.01
N ILE A 11 -3.91 -3.80 11.01
CA ILE A 11 -3.73 -2.76 12.02
C ILE A 11 -2.96 -1.58 11.42
N TRP A 12 -1.90 -1.85 10.66
CA TRP A 12 -1.13 -0.82 9.97
C TRP A 12 -2.00 -0.06 8.96
N GLY A 13 -2.75 -0.77 8.12
CA GLY A 13 -3.65 -0.21 7.12
C GLY A 13 -4.74 0.66 7.74
N SER A 14 -5.34 0.24 8.85
CA SER A 14 -6.36 1.06 9.56
C SER A 14 -5.80 2.36 10.15
N GLN A 15 -4.50 2.45 10.40
CA GLN A 15 -3.84 3.68 10.86
C GLN A 15 -3.30 4.52 9.70
N PHE A 16 -2.81 3.88 8.63
CA PHE A 16 -2.17 4.54 7.51
C PHE A 16 -3.19 5.08 6.49
N LEU A 17 -4.27 4.34 6.20
CA LEU A 17 -5.30 4.76 5.24
C LEU A 17 -5.96 6.10 5.62
N PRO A 18 -6.39 6.36 6.87
CA PRO A 18 -6.96 7.67 7.23
C PRO A 18 -6.02 8.84 6.95
N ILE A 19 -4.71 8.66 7.14
CA ILE A 19 -3.70 9.68 6.85
C ILE A 19 -3.62 9.95 5.33
N LEU A 20 -3.67 8.90 4.51
CA LEU A 20 -3.70 9.05 3.05
C LEU A 20 -4.97 9.75 2.54
N HIS A 21 -6.11 9.44 3.13
CA HIS A 21 -7.38 10.10 2.79
C HIS A 21 -7.38 11.57 3.21
N ALA A 22 -6.90 11.88 4.42
CA ALA A 22 -6.82 13.25 4.92
C ALA A 22 -5.86 14.14 4.09
N THR A 23 -4.85 13.55 3.47
CA THR A 23 -3.84 14.26 2.66
C THR A 23 -4.14 14.24 1.16
N GLN A 24 -5.27 13.64 0.74
CA GLN A 24 -5.63 13.42 -0.67
C GLN A 24 -4.55 12.67 -1.49
N LEU A 25 -3.62 11.98 -0.81
CA LEU A 25 -2.52 11.24 -1.45
C LEU A 25 -2.95 9.85 -1.93
N HIS A 26 -4.14 9.38 -1.53
CA HIS A 26 -4.68 8.09 -1.95
C HIS A 26 -4.82 7.95 -3.48
N GLY A 27 -5.04 9.04 -4.20
CA GLY A 27 -5.10 9.01 -5.67
C GLY A 27 -3.79 8.59 -6.34
N TYR A 28 -2.64 8.78 -5.66
CA TYR A 28 -1.32 8.36 -6.15
C TYR A 28 -1.07 6.86 -5.94
N THR A 29 -1.79 6.21 -5.02
CA THR A 29 -1.67 4.78 -4.74
C THR A 29 -2.62 3.94 -5.59
N ASP A 30 -3.87 4.41 -5.75
CA ASP A 30 -4.92 3.71 -6.51
C ASP A 30 -4.81 3.92 -8.04
N GLY A 31 -3.90 4.78 -8.49
CA GLY A 31 -3.71 5.07 -9.92
C GLY A 31 -4.75 6.04 -10.51
N SER A 32 -5.68 6.53 -9.68
CA SER A 32 -6.63 7.59 -10.05
C SER A 32 -5.93 8.89 -10.50
N ILE A 33 -4.74 9.18 -9.97
CA ILE A 33 -3.88 10.28 -10.45
C ILE A 33 -2.85 9.70 -11.42
N ALA A 34 -3.09 9.92 -12.71
CA ALA A 34 -2.21 9.45 -13.77
C ALA A 34 -0.81 10.07 -13.68
N TYR A 35 0.19 9.32 -14.14
CA TYR A 35 1.54 9.82 -14.35
C TYR A 35 1.49 11.02 -15.29
N LEU A 36 1.98 12.17 -14.82
CA LEU A 36 2.08 13.38 -15.64
C LEU A 36 3.40 13.38 -16.42
N GLN A 37 3.36 13.87 -17.66
CA GLN A 37 4.58 14.06 -18.43
C GLN A 37 5.36 15.26 -17.88
N GLN A 38 6.68 15.10 -17.78
CA GLN A 38 7.60 16.15 -17.29
C GLN A 38 7.61 17.39 -18.20
N GLN A 39 7.34 17.19 -19.49
CA GLN A 39 7.20 18.27 -20.46
C GLN A 39 5.87 18.15 -21.21
N VAL A 40 5.27 19.29 -21.50
CA VAL A 40 4.04 19.41 -22.29
C VAL A 40 4.27 20.38 -23.44
N ALA A 41 3.58 20.14 -24.55
CA ALA A 41 3.62 21.03 -25.71
C ALA A 41 3.03 22.41 -25.35
N MET A 42 3.67 23.48 -25.83
CA MET A 42 3.19 24.83 -25.59
C MET A 42 1.86 25.06 -26.33
N SER A 43 0.88 25.69 -25.67
CA SER A 43 -0.44 25.94 -26.26
C SER A 43 -0.39 26.82 -27.53
N ILE A 44 0.60 27.70 -27.61
CA ILE A 44 0.83 28.61 -28.74
C ILE A 44 1.77 28.05 -29.81
N ASP A 45 2.55 27.01 -29.50
CA ASP A 45 3.43 26.34 -30.46
C ASP A 45 3.65 24.86 -30.04
N PRO A 46 2.96 23.92 -30.69
CA PRO A 46 3.02 22.51 -30.32
C PRO A 46 4.37 21.85 -30.64
N THR A 47 5.26 22.50 -31.39
CA THR A 47 6.63 22.00 -31.64
C THR A 47 7.59 22.29 -30.49
N LYS A 48 7.20 23.17 -29.57
CA LYS A 48 8.02 23.58 -28.43
C LYS A 48 7.52 22.91 -27.15
N LEU A 49 8.42 22.17 -26.49
CA LEU A 49 8.16 21.52 -25.21
C LEU A 49 8.53 22.46 -24.05
N VAL A 50 7.65 22.53 -23.05
CA VAL A 50 7.81 23.35 -21.84
C VAL A 50 7.66 22.47 -20.61
N SER A 51 8.37 22.81 -19.53
CA SER A 51 8.23 22.13 -18.24
C SER A 51 6.79 22.16 -17.74
N ASN A 52 6.31 21.01 -17.31
CA ASN A 52 4.97 20.87 -16.75
C ASN A 52 5.00 21.18 -15.24
N LEU A 53 4.49 22.33 -14.83
CA LEU A 53 4.43 22.71 -13.42
C LEU A 53 3.59 21.72 -12.58
N ALA A 54 2.59 21.08 -13.18
CA ALA A 54 1.79 20.06 -12.50
C ALA A 54 2.57 18.75 -12.28
N TYR A 55 3.59 18.47 -13.11
CA TYR A 55 4.50 17.35 -12.85
C TYR A 55 5.38 17.59 -11.62
N GLU A 56 5.83 18.83 -11.40
CA GLU A 56 6.66 19.17 -10.23
C GLU A 56 5.90 18.98 -8.91
N THR A 57 4.64 19.40 -8.86
CA THR A 57 3.79 19.15 -7.67
C THR A 57 3.50 17.66 -7.51
N TRP A 58 3.21 16.96 -8.61
CA TRP A 58 2.97 15.52 -8.61
C TRP A 58 4.17 14.72 -8.07
N ILE A 59 5.39 15.01 -8.55
CA ILE A 59 6.58 14.27 -8.13
C ILE A 59 6.92 14.53 -6.66
N LEU A 60 6.74 15.76 -6.17
CA LEU A 60 6.95 16.08 -4.76
C LEU A 60 5.98 15.31 -3.86
N SER A 61 4.69 15.30 -4.20
CA SER A 61 3.68 14.53 -3.47
C SER A 61 3.96 13.02 -3.53
N ASN A 62 4.38 12.51 -4.69
CA ASN A 62 4.72 11.09 -4.87
C ASN A 62 5.92 10.69 -3.99
N GLN A 63 6.99 11.48 -3.99
CA GLN A 63 8.19 11.21 -3.19
C GLN A 63 7.96 11.37 -1.69
N LEU A 64 7.12 12.33 -1.27
CA LEU A 64 6.71 12.45 0.13
C LEU A 64 5.96 11.21 0.60
N LEU A 65 4.98 10.77 -0.19
CA LEU A 65 4.21 9.55 0.08
C LEU A 65 5.11 8.32 0.12
N LEU A 66 6.03 8.17 -0.84
CA LEU A 66 7.00 7.08 -0.85
C LEU A 66 7.87 7.08 0.42
N SER A 67 8.30 8.25 0.87
CA SER A 67 9.07 8.41 2.10
C SER A 67 8.27 8.00 3.34
N TRP A 68 6.98 8.37 3.40
CA TRP A 68 6.08 7.95 4.49
C TRP A 68 5.86 6.45 4.50
N ILE A 69 5.58 5.85 3.34
CA ILE A 69 5.43 4.40 3.22
C ILE A 69 6.69 3.73 3.75
N LYS A 70 7.87 4.09 3.22
CA LYS A 70 9.17 3.52 3.64
C LYS A 70 9.46 3.70 5.13
N ALA A 71 9.11 4.85 5.72
CA ALA A 71 9.29 5.11 7.16
C ALA A 71 8.43 4.19 8.04
N THR A 72 7.38 3.60 7.49
CA THR A 72 6.52 2.66 8.20
C THR A 72 6.83 1.19 7.95
N LEU A 73 7.79 0.86 7.07
CA LEU A 73 8.15 -0.53 6.76
C LEU A 73 9.20 -1.07 7.73
N PHE A 74 9.04 -2.33 8.15
CA PHE A 74 10.10 -3.07 8.83
C PHE A 74 11.18 -3.47 7.81
N GLU A 75 12.44 -3.55 8.24
CA GLU A 75 13.63 -3.71 7.38
C GLU A 75 13.56 -4.87 6.35
N PRO A 76 13.04 -6.07 6.69
CA PRO A 76 12.86 -7.17 5.73
C PRO A 76 11.79 -6.88 4.67
N VAL A 77 10.79 -6.07 4.99
CA VAL A 77 9.75 -5.63 4.04
C VAL A 77 10.31 -4.51 3.16
N MET A 78 11.12 -3.61 3.74
CA MET A 78 11.83 -2.59 2.98
C MET A 78 12.76 -3.20 1.92
N ALA A 79 13.45 -4.30 2.24
CA ALA A 79 14.33 -5.00 1.30
C ALA A 79 13.62 -5.46 0.02
N GLN A 80 12.32 -5.79 0.10
CA GLN A 80 11.51 -6.23 -1.06
C GLN A 80 11.13 -5.10 -2.01
N VAL A 81 11.24 -3.84 -1.56
CA VAL A 81 10.83 -2.65 -2.32
C VAL A 81 12.03 -1.75 -2.65
N VAL A 82 13.25 -2.24 -2.46
CA VAL A 82 14.49 -1.56 -2.86
C VAL A 82 14.53 -1.41 -4.38
N GLY A 83 14.71 -0.18 -4.86
CA GLY A 83 14.77 0.14 -6.30
C GLY A 83 13.45 0.61 -6.90
N VAL A 84 12.35 0.56 -6.15
CA VAL A 84 11.05 1.08 -6.60
C VAL A 84 10.98 2.60 -6.33
N THR A 85 10.66 3.37 -7.36
CA THR A 85 10.74 4.85 -7.34
C THR A 85 9.40 5.56 -7.24
N THR A 86 8.29 4.82 -7.32
CA THR A 86 6.93 5.38 -7.32
C THR A 86 6.13 4.83 -6.15
N SER A 87 5.34 5.67 -5.50
CA SER A 87 4.48 5.24 -4.39
C SER A 87 3.52 4.11 -4.77
N GLY A 88 2.87 4.19 -5.95
CA GLY A 88 1.92 3.17 -6.42
C GLY A 88 2.56 1.81 -6.69
N THR A 89 3.79 1.77 -7.18
CA THR A 89 4.53 0.53 -7.44
C THR A 89 5.02 -0.14 -6.16
N VAL A 90 5.16 0.61 -5.05
CA VAL A 90 5.37 0.06 -3.71
C VAL A 90 4.05 -0.37 -3.06
N TRP A 91 3.01 0.44 -3.23
CA TRP A 91 1.70 0.23 -2.59
C TRP A 91 1.01 -1.04 -3.07
N ASN A 92 0.94 -1.27 -4.38
CA ASN A 92 0.18 -2.40 -4.94
C ASN A 92 0.71 -3.78 -4.49
N PRO A 93 2.03 -4.05 -4.50
CA PRO A 93 2.57 -5.30 -3.96
C PRO A 93 2.32 -5.46 -2.47
N LEU A 94 2.45 -4.39 -1.68
CA LEU A 94 2.16 -4.42 -0.25
C LEU A 94 0.69 -4.77 0.00
N ASP A 95 -0.23 -4.12 -0.69
CA ASP A 95 -1.65 -4.41 -0.52
C ASP A 95 -1.99 -5.84 -0.94
N CYS A 96 -1.49 -6.29 -2.10
CA CYS A 96 -1.76 -7.65 -2.58
C CYS A 96 -1.18 -8.74 -1.66
N LEU A 97 0.11 -8.65 -1.33
CA LEU A 97 0.81 -9.65 -0.52
C LEU A 97 0.22 -9.73 0.89
N PHE A 98 0.02 -8.59 1.53
CA PHE A 98 -0.39 -8.60 2.93
C PHE A 98 -1.91 -8.78 3.11
N SER A 99 -2.73 -8.35 2.14
CA SER A 99 -4.17 -8.69 2.13
C SER A 99 -4.38 -10.20 1.96
N SER A 100 -3.64 -10.83 1.04
CA SER A 100 -3.72 -12.29 0.84
C SER A 100 -3.28 -13.08 2.08
N GLN A 101 -2.16 -12.69 2.70
CA GLN A 101 -1.65 -13.31 3.93
C GLN A 101 -2.62 -13.15 5.10
N SER A 102 -3.23 -11.97 5.24
CA SER A 102 -4.23 -11.69 6.27
C SER A 102 -5.46 -12.58 6.10
N ARG A 103 -5.95 -12.72 4.86
CA ARG A 103 -7.11 -13.58 4.55
C ARG A 103 -6.82 -15.06 4.80
N ALA A 104 -5.64 -15.55 4.40
CA ALA A 104 -5.22 -16.92 4.68
C ALA A 104 -5.17 -17.20 6.19
N ARG A 105 -4.65 -16.24 6.98
CA ARG A 105 -4.58 -16.38 8.44
C ARG A 105 -5.97 -16.41 9.08
N ILE A 106 -6.91 -15.58 8.62
CA ILE A 106 -8.30 -15.60 9.08
C ILE A 106 -8.92 -16.98 8.83
N LEU A 107 -8.77 -17.52 7.62
CA LEU A 107 -9.29 -18.86 7.27
C LEU A 107 -8.66 -19.97 8.12
N GLN A 108 -7.35 -19.91 8.34
CA GLN A 108 -6.65 -20.87 9.20
C GLN A 108 -7.18 -20.83 10.64
N LEU A 109 -7.39 -19.64 11.21
CA LEU A 109 -7.97 -19.48 12.55
C LEU A 109 -9.40 -19.99 12.62
N CYS A 110 -10.24 -19.69 11.62
CA CYS A 110 -11.60 -20.24 11.54
C CYS A 110 -11.60 -21.77 11.50
N TYR A 111 -10.69 -22.37 10.73
CA TYR A 111 -10.55 -23.81 10.65
C TYR A 111 -10.09 -24.43 11.97
N GLN A 112 -9.11 -23.81 12.64
CA GLN A 112 -8.65 -24.25 13.97
C GLN A 112 -9.78 -24.20 15.00
N LEU A 113 -10.56 -23.11 15.04
CA LEU A 113 -11.71 -22.98 15.94
C LEU A 113 -12.79 -24.04 15.67
N GLN A 114 -13.10 -24.32 14.40
CA GLN A 114 -14.04 -25.38 14.02
C GLN A 114 -13.53 -26.76 14.44
N THR A 115 -12.24 -27.02 14.26
CA THR A 115 -11.61 -28.30 14.62
C THR A 115 -11.60 -28.50 16.14
N ILE A 116 -11.29 -27.46 16.91
CA ILE A 116 -11.37 -27.48 18.39
C ILE A 116 -12.82 -27.74 18.84
N LYS A 117 -13.79 -27.04 18.26
CA LYS A 117 -15.22 -27.26 18.56
C LYS A 117 -15.63 -28.70 18.26
N LYS A 118 -15.19 -29.26 17.14
CA LYS A 118 -15.47 -30.65 16.75
C LYS A 118 -14.80 -31.67 17.69
N CYS A 119 -13.57 -31.39 18.14
CA CYS A 119 -12.85 -32.26 19.07
C CYS A 119 -13.52 -32.28 20.45
N ASN A 120 -13.93 -31.11 20.97
CA ASN A 120 -14.69 -31.04 22.22
C ASN A 120 -16.04 -31.77 22.13
N LEU A 121 -16.74 -31.69 20.99
CA LEU A 121 -17.98 -32.45 20.77
C LEU A 121 -17.76 -33.97 20.72
N ILE A 122 -16.61 -34.44 20.20
CA ILE A 122 -16.28 -35.87 20.19
C ILE A 122 -15.88 -36.37 21.59
N VAL A 123 -15.28 -35.50 22.41
CA VAL A 123 -14.81 -35.86 23.76
C VAL A 123 -15.94 -35.81 24.81
N ASP A 124 -16.96 -34.96 24.62
CA ASP A 124 -18.16 -34.93 25.49
C ASP A 124 -19.13 -36.10 25.24
N ASP A 125 -18.92 -36.91 24.18
CA ASP A 125 -19.79 -38.04 23.79
C ASP A 125 -19.32 -39.41 24.34
N TYR A 126 -18.49 -39.41 25.39
CA TYR A 126 -17.98 -40.61 26.08
C TYR A 126 -18.14 -40.50 27.60
#